data_AF-A0A927GYW2-F1
#
_entry.id   AF-A0A927GYW2-F1
#
_cell.length_a   1.000
_cell.length_b   1.000
_cell.length_c   1.000
_cell.angle_alpha   90.00
_cell.angle_beta   90.00
_cell.angle_gamma   90.00
#
_symmetry.space_group_name_H-M   'P 1'
#
loop_
_entity.id
_entity.type
_entity.pdbx_description
1 polymer ?
#
loop_
_entity_poly.entity_id
_entity_poly.type
_entity_poly.pdbx_seq_one_letter_code
_entity_poly.pdbx_strand_id
1 'polypeptide(L)'
;MTQLEKLKIMLGIKDGNQDGELQLLLDDVSADLLTWTNRSTLPAALESTQRQIAVIRYNMQGVEGQTAHSEGGTSRSFEELPASIQSSISQYRLLKVVRYAAPTT
;
A
#
# COMPACT_ATOMS: atom_id res chain seq x y z
N MET A 1 3.15 -19.00 -7.99
CA MET A 1 3.16 -17.56 -8.32
C MET A 1 3.37 -16.76 -7.06
N THR A 2 4.56 -16.19 -6.92
CA THR A 2 4.92 -15.27 -5.85
C THR A 2 4.21 -13.91 -6.02
N GLN A 3 4.19 -13.08 -4.97
CA GLN A 3 3.66 -11.70 -5.06
C GLN A 3 4.40 -10.89 -6.13
N LEU A 4 5.72 -11.06 -6.20
CA LEU A 4 6.58 -10.45 -7.19
C LEU A 4 6.16 -10.81 -8.63
N GLU A 5 5.97 -12.10 -8.93
CA GLU A 5 5.54 -12.55 -10.27
C GLU A 5 4.18 -11.96 -10.66
N LYS A 6 3.22 -11.93 -9.72
CA LYS A 6 1.90 -11.31 -9.95
C LYS A 6 2.03 -9.81 -10.23
N LEU A 7 2.89 -9.12 -9.48
CA LEU A 7 3.13 -7.69 -9.65
C LEU A 7 3.74 -7.39 -11.02
N LYS A 8 4.74 -8.18 -11.47
CA LYS A 8 5.33 -8.04 -12.81
C LYS A 8 4.29 -8.19 -13.92
N ILE A 9 3.41 -9.19 -13.81
CA ILE A 9 2.31 -9.40 -14.77
C ILE A 9 1.39 -8.18 -14.80
N MET A 10 1.04 -7.60 -13.64
CA MET A 10 0.20 -6.40 -13.55
C MET A 10 0.87 -5.16 -14.15
N LEU A 11 2.19 -5.04 -14.00
CA LEU A 11 2.97 -3.92 -14.55
C LEU A 11 3.33 -4.12 -16.03
N GLY A 12 3.11 -5.30 -16.59
CA GLY A 12 3.55 -5.65 -17.94
C GLY A 12 5.07 -5.77 -18.09
N ILE A 13 5.81 -5.87 -16.98
CA ILE A 13 7.27 -6.01 -16.97
C ILE A 13 7.61 -7.47 -17.26
N LYS A 14 8.38 -7.71 -18.33
CA LYS A 14 8.89 -9.04 -18.70
C LYS A 14 10.35 -9.25 -18.30
N ASP A 15 11.06 -8.17 -18.03
CA ASP A 15 12.48 -8.17 -17.70
C ASP A 15 12.73 -8.34 -16.19
N GLY A 16 13.85 -8.99 -15.87
CA GLY A 16 14.28 -9.27 -14.50
C GLY A 16 15.04 -8.12 -13.80
N ASN A 17 15.16 -6.97 -14.46
CA ASN A 17 16.10 -5.93 -14.07
C ASN A 17 15.64 -5.14 -12.83
N GLN A 18 14.34 -5.19 -12.53
CA GLN A 18 13.69 -4.44 -11.47
C GLN A 18 13.20 -5.35 -10.34
N ASP A 19 13.59 -6.64 -10.35
CA ASP A 19 13.24 -7.61 -9.31
C ASP A 19 13.58 -7.12 -7.91
N GLY A 20 14.77 -6.55 -7.72
CA GLY A 20 15.21 -6.01 -6.43
C GLY A 20 14.33 -4.85 -5.96
N GLU A 21 14.05 -3.90 -6.85
CA GLU A 21 13.21 -2.73 -6.57
C GLU A 21 11.76 -3.14 -6.27
N LEU A 22 11.20 -4.05 -7.06
CA LEU A 22 9.84 -4.57 -6.87
C LEU A 22 9.72 -5.34 -5.55
N GLN A 23 10.75 -6.10 -5.19
CA GLN A 23 10.78 -6.83 -3.92
C GLN A 23 10.84 -5.86 -2.74
N LEU A 24 11.70 -4.84 -2.81
CA LEU A 24 11.81 -3.79 -1.79
C LEU A 24 10.51 -3.00 -1.66
N LEU A 25 9.88 -2.66 -2.79
CA LEU A 25 8.60 -1.96 -2.82
C LEU A 25 7.48 -2.78 -2.16
N LEU A 26 7.45 -4.09 -2.40
CA LEU A 26 6.49 -4.97 -1.75
C LEU A 26 6.70 -5.03 -0.23
N ASP A 27 7.96 -5.07 0.23
CA ASP A 27 8.30 -5.08 1.65
C ASP A 27 7.90 -3.77 2.34
N ASP A 28 8.20 -2.64 1.72
CA ASP A 28 7.83 -1.31 2.23
C ASP A 28 6.31 -1.15 2.33
N VAL A 29 5.57 -1.57 1.29
CA VAL A 29 4.09 -1.56 1.33
C VAL A 29 3.55 -2.53 2.38
N SER A 30 4.19 -3.68 2.60
CA SER A 30 3.81 -4.58 3.69
C SER A 30 3.98 -3.93 5.06
N ALA A 31 5.13 -3.32 5.33
CA ALA A 31 5.41 -2.63 6.59
C ALA A 31 4.43 -1.48 6.84
N ASP A 32 4.10 -0.74 5.80
CA ASP A 32 3.16 0.38 5.81
C ASP A 32 1.72 -0.09 6.14
N LEU A 33 1.25 -1.14 5.47
CA LEU A 33 -0.06 -1.77 5.75
C LEU A 33 -0.14 -2.33 7.18
N LEU A 34 0.92 -2.95 7.69
CA LEU A 34 0.99 -3.46 9.06
C LEU A 34 0.89 -2.33 10.08
N THR A 35 1.68 -1.27 9.87
CA THR A 35 1.68 -0.05 10.70
C THR A 35 0.29 0.58 10.71
N TRP A 36 -0.36 0.68 9.55
CA TRP A 36 -1.63 1.38 9.40
C TRP A 36 -2.83 0.58 9.93
N THR A 37 -2.85 -0.73 9.69
CA THR A 37 -3.87 -1.63 10.26
C THR A 37 -3.65 -1.91 11.75
N ASN A 38 -2.49 -1.47 12.28
CA ASN A 38 -2.01 -1.75 13.62
C ASN A 38 -1.98 -3.26 13.91
N ARG A 39 -1.51 -4.03 12.93
CA ARG A 39 -1.38 -5.49 12.99
C ARG A 39 0.09 -5.88 12.92
N SER A 40 0.42 -7.02 13.52
CA SER A 40 1.74 -7.63 13.40
C SER A 40 1.86 -8.59 12.21
N THR A 41 0.74 -8.99 11.61
CA THR A 41 0.70 -9.91 10.47
C THR A 41 -0.24 -9.41 9.38
N LEU A 42 0.19 -9.57 8.12
CA LEU A 42 -0.56 -9.11 6.95
C LEU A 42 -1.54 -10.21 6.52
N PRO A 43 -2.86 -9.99 6.63
CA PRO A 43 -3.85 -10.97 6.20
C PRO A 43 -3.84 -11.15 4.68
N ALA A 44 -4.17 -12.35 4.20
CA ALA A 44 -4.24 -12.66 2.77
C ALA A 44 -5.19 -11.73 1.98
N ALA A 45 -6.22 -11.19 2.65
CA ALA A 45 -7.12 -10.21 2.07
C ALA A 45 -6.42 -8.90 1.66
N LEU A 46 -5.36 -8.49 2.39
CA LEU A 46 -4.57 -7.30 2.08
C LEU A 46 -3.46 -7.57 1.08
N GLU A 47 -3.12 -8.82 0.77
CA GLU A 47 -2.14 -9.13 -0.28
C GLU A 47 -2.56 -8.55 -1.64
N SER A 48 -3.87 -8.52 -1.93
CA SER A 48 -4.37 -7.88 -3.15
C SER A 48 -4.18 -6.37 -3.13
N THR A 49 -4.44 -5.75 -1.99
CA THR A 49 -4.26 -4.32 -1.78
C THR A 49 -2.79 -3.92 -1.82
N GLN A 50 -1.90 -4.72 -1.22
CA GLN A 50 -0.45 -4.54 -1.29
C GLN A 50 0.03 -4.47 -2.74
N ARG A 51 -0.42 -5.40 -3.61
CA ARG A 51 -0.07 -5.36 -5.03
C ARG A 51 -0.58 -4.09 -5.71
N GLN A 52 -1.80 -3.68 -5.43
CA GLN A 52 -2.37 -2.46 -6.04
C GLN A 52 -1.59 -1.20 -5.62
N ILE A 53 -1.23 -1.08 -4.34
CA ILE A 53 -0.41 0.03 -3.85
C ILE A 53 0.99 -0.01 -4.50
N ALA A 54 1.61 -1.19 -4.59
CA ALA A 54 2.90 -1.34 -5.25
C ALA A 54 2.83 -0.91 -6.72
N VAL A 55 1.78 -1.29 -7.46
CA VAL A 55 1.56 -0.81 -8.83
C VAL A 55 1.47 0.71 -8.90
N ILE A 56 0.66 1.33 -8.03
CA ILE A 56 0.49 2.78 -8.00
C ILE A 56 1.82 3.48 -7.73
N ARG A 57 2.53 3.07 -6.67
CA ARG A 57 3.82 3.67 -6.29
C ARG A 57 4.88 3.53 -7.37
N TYR A 58 4.92 2.38 -8.04
CA TYR A 58 5.81 2.15 -9.17
C TYR A 58 5.49 3.08 -10.35
N ASN A 59 4.20 3.21 -10.69
CA ASN A 59 3.77 4.14 -11.75
C ASN A 59 4.08 5.59 -11.39
N MET A 60 3.89 5.99 -10.13
CA MET A 60 4.23 7.33 -9.64
C MET A 60 5.73 7.61 -9.76
N GLN A 61 6.60 6.67 -9.35
CA GLN A 61 8.05 6.80 -9.51
C GLN A 61 8.47 6.98 -10.98
N GLY A 62 7.77 6.35 -11.92
CA GLY A 62 8.01 6.52 -13.36
C GLY A 62 7.49 7.85 -13.93
N VAL A 63 6.48 8.45 -13.32
CA VAL A 63 5.86 9.72 -13.76
C VAL A 63 6.70 10.94 -13.34
N GLU A 64 7.48 10.84 -12.27
CA GLU A 64 8.38 11.92 -11.79
C GLU A 64 9.36 12.43 -12.88
N GLY A 65 9.62 11.65 -13.94
CA GLY A 65 10.47 12.05 -15.08
C GLY A 65 9.77 12.87 -16.18
N GLN A 66 8.44 12.97 -16.20
CA GLN A 66 7.68 13.65 -17.27
C GLN A 66 6.98 14.93 -16.83
N THR A 67 6.74 15.12 -15.54
CA THR A 67 6.13 16.33 -14.98
C THR A 67 7.13 17.07 -14.12
N ALA A 68 7.99 17.87 -14.76
CA ALA A 68 8.84 18.85 -14.09
C ALA A 68 7.98 19.99 -13.51
N HIS A 69 7.27 19.71 -12.42
CA HIS A 69 6.90 20.73 -11.45
C HIS A 69 6.99 20.14 -10.06
N SER A 70 8.00 20.61 -9.34
CA SER A 70 8.33 20.25 -7.99
C SER A 70 7.27 20.70 -7.01
N GLU A 71 6.80 19.77 -6.19
CA GLU A 71 6.68 19.99 -4.74
C GLU A 71 7.27 18.72 -4.10
N GLY A 72 8.58 18.65 -3.91
CA GLY A 72 9.11 19.04 -2.60
C GLY A 72 8.91 17.91 -1.59
N GLY A 73 9.86 16.97 -1.54
CA GLY A 73 10.18 16.07 -0.42
C GLY A 73 9.13 15.82 0.66
N THR A 74 7.95 15.32 0.28
CA THR A 74 6.88 15.06 1.24
C THR A 74 6.75 13.55 1.42
N SER A 75 6.89 13.11 2.69
CA SER A 75 6.53 11.77 3.13
C SER A 75 5.27 11.31 2.41
N ARG A 76 5.38 10.26 1.58
CA ARG A 76 4.30 9.75 0.73
C ARG A 76 3.08 9.52 1.59
N SER A 77 2.16 10.47 1.57
CA SER A 77 1.03 10.50 2.49
C SER A 77 -0.08 9.66 1.91
N PHE A 78 -0.67 8.79 2.73
CA PHE A 78 -1.73 7.85 2.37
C PHE A 78 -2.92 8.47 1.61
N GLU A 79 -3.06 9.81 1.69
CA GLU A 79 -4.03 10.61 0.95
C GLU A 79 -3.90 10.51 -0.57
N GLU A 80 -2.73 10.17 -1.12
CA GLU A 80 -2.56 9.96 -2.56
C GLU A 80 -3.14 8.63 -3.07
N LEU A 81 -3.45 7.69 -2.17
CA LEU A 81 -4.07 6.42 -2.56
C LEU A 81 -5.56 6.62 -2.86
N PRO A 82 -6.12 5.93 -3.87
CA PRO A 82 -7.53 6.06 -4.21
C PRO A 82 -8.43 5.59 -3.05
N ALA A 83 -9.57 6.27 -2.86
CA ALA A 83 -10.48 6.03 -1.75
C ALA A 83 -10.94 4.56 -1.60
N SER A 84 -11.03 3.81 -2.70
CA SER A 84 -11.37 2.38 -2.69
C SER A 84 -10.31 1.53 -1.97
N ILE A 85 -9.03 1.86 -2.12
CA ILE A 85 -7.91 1.21 -1.42
C ILE A 85 -7.99 1.57 0.06
N GLN A 86 -8.12 2.85 0.38
CA GLN A 86 -8.22 3.33 1.77
C GLN A 86 -9.37 2.66 2.51
N SER A 87 -10.55 2.59 1.88
CA SER A 87 -11.74 1.93 2.42
C SER A 87 -11.46 0.45 2.69
N SER A 88 -10.89 -0.26 1.71
CA SER A 88 -10.54 -1.68 1.86
C SER A 88 -9.62 -1.90 3.05
N ILE A 89 -8.54 -1.13 3.20
CA ILE A 89 -7.60 -1.31 4.30
C ILE A 89 -8.28 -0.95 5.63
N SER A 90 -9.12 0.11 5.67
CA SER A 90 -9.75 0.60 6.90
C SER A 90 -10.72 -0.42 7.49
N GLN A 91 -11.35 -1.24 6.66
CA GLN A 91 -12.17 -2.39 7.08
C GLN A 91 -11.35 -3.43 7.86
N TYR A 92 -10.05 -3.57 7.55
CA TYR A 92 -9.15 -4.50 8.24
C TYR A 92 -8.39 -3.86 9.41
N ARG A 93 -8.52 -2.55 9.62
CA ARG A 93 -7.90 -1.86 10.77
C ARG A 93 -8.49 -2.39 12.07
N LEU A 94 -7.64 -2.77 13.03
CA LEU A 94 -8.09 -3.14 14.37
C LEU A 94 -8.59 -1.88 15.09
N LEU A 95 -9.88 -1.59 14.94
CA LEU A 95 -10.54 -0.55 15.70
C LEU A 95 -10.66 -1.03 17.15
N LYS A 96 -10.00 -0.30 18.04
CA LYS A 96 -10.17 -0.50 19.48
C LYS A 96 -11.62 -0.15 19.81
N VAL A 97 -12.45 -1.16 20.08
CA VAL A 97 -13.81 -0.94 20.57
C VAL A 97 -13.69 -0.25 21.93
N VAL A 98 -13.91 1.07 21.96
CA VAL A 98 -14.10 1.78 23.22
C VAL A 98 -15.52 1.47 23.66
N ARG A 99 -15.65 0.78 24.78
CA ARG A 99 -16.94 0.52 25.42
C ARG A 99 -17.42 1.85 25.97
N TYR A 100 -18.36 2.52 25.30
CA TYR A 100 -19.05 3.66 25.89
C TYR A 100 -20.03 3.12 26.93
N ALA A 101 -19.66 3.18 28.21
CA ALA A 101 -20.61 2.98 29.28
C ALA A 101 -21.54 4.21 29.30
N ALA A 102 -22.78 4.04 28.84
CA ALA A 102 -23.80 5.07 29.01
C ALA A 102 -24.02 5.31 30.51
N PRO A 103 -24.00 6.56 30.99
CA PRO A 103 -24.36 6.84 32.39
C PRO A 103 -25.83 6.49 32.58
N THR A 104 -26.10 5.45 33.36
CA THR A 104 -27.45 5.11 33.83
C THR A 104 -27.97 6.27 34.66
N THR A 105 -29.03 6.93 34.18
CA THR A 105 -29.83 7.90 34.94
C THR A 105 -31.01 7.18 35.56
#